data_AF-A0A354X536-F1
#
_entry.id   AF-A0A354X536-F1
#
_cell.length_a   1.000
_cell.length_b   1.000
_cell.length_c   1.000
_cell.angle_alpha   90.00
_cell.angle_beta   90.00
_cell.angle_gamma   90.00
#
_symmetry.space_group_name_H-M   'P 1'
#
loop_
_entity.id
_entity.type
_entity.pdbx_description
1 polymer ?
#
loop_
_entity_poly.entity_id
_entity_poly.type
_entity_poly.pdbx_seq_one_letter_code
_entity_poly.pdbx_strand_id
1 'polypeptide(L)'
;IIDKTENLYHLNLPQDSGFDTPDGAYTIKEINKAINSFTDEYKVPFSMHVSGYKYEEIAQHLGLPIGTVKSRIFFARKRLQEMLKD
;
A
#
# COMPACT_ATOMS: atom_id res chain seq x y z
N ILE A 1 -6.16 23.91 -5.34
CA ILE A 1 -6.29 22.90 -6.41
C ILE A 1 -6.54 21.58 -5.68
N ILE A 2 -7.79 21.10 -5.66
CA ILE A 2 -8.17 19.88 -4.93
C ILE A 2 -7.88 18.72 -5.87
N ASP A 3 -6.87 17.93 -5.53
CA ASP A 3 -6.38 16.81 -6.33
C ASP A 3 -7.42 15.67 -6.30
N LYS A 4 -8.19 15.53 -7.38
CA LYS A 4 -9.30 14.55 -7.49
C LYS A 4 -8.83 13.10 -7.67
N THR A 5 -7.53 12.82 -7.50
CA THR A 5 -6.96 11.47 -7.68
C THR A 5 -7.10 10.59 -6.43
N GLU A 6 -7.58 11.13 -5.30
CA GLU A 6 -7.70 10.42 -4.01
C GLU A 6 -8.66 9.20 -4.06
N ASN A 7 -9.62 9.16 -4.99
CA ASN A 7 -10.64 8.09 -5.01
C ASN A 7 -10.28 6.83 -5.81
N LEU A 8 -9.23 6.85 -6.65
CA LEU A 8 -8.95 5.74 -7.57
C LEU A 8 -8.15 4.60 -6.94
N TYR A 9 -7.66 4.78 -5.71
CA TYR A 9 -6.64 3.91 -5.14
C TYR A 9 -6.90 3.48 -3.71
N HIS A 10 -8.13 3.53 -3.21
CA HIS A 10 -8.48 2.76 -2.02
C HIS A 10 -8.20 1.28 -2.33
N LEU A 11 -7.18 0.69 -1.69
CA LEU A 11 -7.24 -0.75 -1.49
C LEU A 11 -8.53 -0.94 -0.72
N ASN A 12 -9.47 -1.72 -1.26
CA ASN A 12 -10.48 -2.39 -0.45
C ASN A 12 -9.77 -3.42 0.45
N LEU A 13 -8.82 -2.97 1.28
CA LEU A 13 -8.59 -3.64 2.54
C LEU A 13 -9.88 -3.40 3.32
N PRO A 14 -10.47 -4.42 3.95
CA PRO A 14 -11.56 -4.20 4.87
C PRO A 14 -11.02 -3.30 5.99
N GLN A 15 -11.26 -2.00 5.86
CA GLN A 15 -11.04 -1.00 6.91
C GLN A 15 -12.15 -1.07 7.96
N ASP A 16 -13.18 -1.89 7.71
CA ASP A 16 -14.35 -2.01 8.55
C ASP A 16 -14.24 -3.28 9.40
N SER A 17 -13.82 -3.10 10.65
CA SER A 17 -14.29 -3.86 11.82
C SER A 17 -14.26 -5.40 11.78
N GLY A 18 -13.40 -6.02 10.97
CA GLY A 18 -13.08 -7.46 11.03
C GLY A 18 -11.83 -7.78 11.86
N PHE A 19 -11.22 -6.77 12.48
CA PHE A 19 -9.92 -6.85 13.14
C PHE A 19 -9.91 -7.74 14.40
N ASP A 20 -11.07 -7.95 15.02
CA ASP A 20 -11.24 -8.80 16.20
C ASP A 20 -11.64 -10.25 15.86
N THR A 21 -11.78 -10.60 14.58
CA THR A 21 -12.06 -11.99 14.17
C THR A 21 -10.75 -12.71 13.81
N PRO A 22 -10.64 -14.03 14.11
CA PRO A 22 -9.48 -14.83 13.74
C PRO A 22 -9.15 -14.76 12.23
N ASP A 23 -10.17 -14.63 11.39
CA ASP A 23 -10.03 -14.51 9.93
C ASP A 23 -9.40 -13.18 9.51
N GLY A 24 -9.79 -12.05 10.12
CA GLY A 24 -9.18 -10.75 9.85
C GLY A 24 -7.72 -10.67 10.31
N ALA A 25 -7.40 -11.27 11.46
CA ALA A 25 -6.03 -11.38 11.94
C ALA A 25 -5.15 -12.25 11.03
N TYR A 26 -5.71 -13.31 10.43
CA TYR A 26 -5.04 -14.15 9.44
C TYR A 26 -4.71 -13.37 8.16
N THR A 27 -5.67 -12.61 7.63
CA THR A 27 -5.48 -11.77 6.43
C THR A 27 -4.41 -10.68 6.65
N ILE A 28 -4.36 -10.05 7.83
CA ILE A 28 -3.34 -9.03 8.14
C ILE A 28 -1.95 -9.63 8.23
N LYS A 29 -1.82 -10.82 8.81
CA LYS A 29 -0.53 -11.50 8.91
C LYS A 29 0.02 -11.85 7.53
N GLU A 30 -0.83 -12.32 6.62
CA GLU A 30 -0.45 -12.62 5.24
C GLU A 30 -0.11 -11.35 4.44
N ILE A 31 -0.88 -10.26 4.61
CA ILE A 31 -0.55 -8.95 4.02
C ILE A 31 0.81 -8.45 4.52
N ASN A 32 1.06 -8.49 5.83
CA ASN A 32 2.33 -8.05 6.40
C ASN A 32 3.49 -8.92 5.91
N LYS A 33 3.30 -10.24 5.83
CA LYS A 33 4.30 -11.16 5.28
C LYS A 33 4.59 -10.88 3.81
N ALA A 34 3.57 -10.62 3.01
CA ALA A 34 3.70 -10.25 1.60
C ALA A 34 4.44 -8.91 1.43
N ILE A 35 4.08 -7.88 2.20
CA ILE A 35 4.77 -6.59 2.20
C ILE A 35 6.24 -6.74 2.63
N ASN A 36 6.52 -7.58 3.64
CA ASN A 36 7.89 -7.88 4.07
C ASN A 36 8.71 -8.66 3.03
N SER A 37 8.08 -9.29 2.04
CA SER A 37 8.77 -9.95 0.93
C SER A 37 9.21 -8.98 -0.17
N PHE A 38 8.72 -7.73 -0.14
CA PHE A 38 9.11 -6.72 -1.12
C PHE A 38 10.47 -6.12 -0.77
N THR A 39 11.26 -5.77 -1.79
CA THR A 39 12.47 -4.98 -1.59
C THR A 39 12.10 -3.59 -1.05
N ASP A 40 12.99 -2.98 -0.27
CA ASP A 40 12.75 -1.70 0.40
C ASP A 40 12.31 -0.59 -0.57
N GLU A 41 12.77 -0.66 -1.82
CA GLU A 41 12.38 0.27 -2.88
C GLU A 41 10.86 0.30 -3.13
N TYR A 42 10.14 -0.81 -2.92
CA TYR A 42 8.69 -0.93 -3.06
C TYR A 42 8.00 -0.89 -1.70
N LYS A 43 8.58 -1.55 -0.69
CA LYS A 43 8.03 -1.65 0.66
C LYS A 43 7.90 -0.28 1.31
N VAL A 44 8.96 0.53 1.31
CA VAL A 44 8.98 1.83 1.99
C VAL A 44 7.90 2.78 1.46
N PRO A 45 7.84 3.10 0.14
CA PRO A 45 6.81 4.00 -0.36
C PRO A 45 5.39 3.41 -0.22
N PHE A 46 5.24 2.09 -0.33
CA PHE A 46 3.95 1.44 -0.12
C PHE A 46 3.46 1.53 1.32
N SER A 47 4.32 1.23 2.30
CA SER A 47 4.01 1.36 3.73
C SER A 47 3.67 2.79 4.10
N MET A 48 4.43 3.79 3.65
CA MET A 48 4.11 5.19 3.88
C MET A 48 2.73 5.56 3.30
N HIS A 49 2.41 5.09 2.10
CA HIS A 49 1.10 5.34 1.50
C HIS A 49 -0.04 4.70 2.29
N VAL A 50 0.13 3.47 2.77
CA VAL A 50 -0.85 2.78 3.63
C VAL A 50 -1.01 3.48 4.99
N SER A 51 0.05 4.14 5.49
CA SER A 51 -0.02 4.98 6.69
C SER A 51 -0.67 6.35 6.47
N GLY A 52 -1.13 6.66 5.25
CA GLY A 52 -1.88 7.90 4.95
C GLY A 52 -1.06 9.03 4.34
N TYR A 53 0.22 8.83 4.04
CA TYR A 53 1.03 9.85 3.36
C TYR A 53 0.61 10.01 1.90
N LYS A 54 0.59 11.26 1.43
CA LYS A 54 0.34 11.60 0.02
C LYS A 54 1.55 11.25 -0.85
N TYR A 55 1.32 10.99 -2.12
CA TYR A 55 2.39 10.69 -3.09
C TYR A 55 3.48 11.78 -3.14
N GLU A 56 3.08 13.05 -3.02
CA GLU A 56 4.01 14.19 -2.99
C GLU A 56 4.88 14.18 -1.73
N GLU A 57 4.29 13.90 -0.56
CA GLU A 57 5.01 13.82 0.72
C GLU A 57 6.00 12.66 0.72
N ILE A 58 5.62 11.52 0.17
CA ILE A 58 6.50 10.34 0.01
C ILE A 58 7.63 10.65 -0.97
N ALA A 59 7.32 11.29 -2.10
CA ALA A 59 8.32 11.70 -3.09
C ALA A 59 9.36 12.66 -2.49
N GLN A 60 8.91 13.64 -1.71
CA GLN A 60 9.79 14.57 -1.00
C GLN A 60 10.62 13.85 0.07
N HIS A 61 10.00 12.99 0.89
CA HIS A 61 10.67 12.29 1.97
C HIS A 61 11.74 11.33 1.47
N LEU A 62 11.49 10.66 0.33
CA LEU A 62 12.42 9.70 -0.26
C LEU A 62 13.37 10.31 -1.30
N GLY A 63 13.21 11.59 -1.64
CA GLY A 63 13.99 12.24 -2.70
C GLY A 63 13.76 11.61 -4.09
N LEU A 64 12.56 11.08 -4.34
CA LEU A 64 12.21 10.36 -5.57
C LEU A 64 11.26 11.18 -6.44
N PRO A 65 11.28 11.02 -7.78
CA PRO A 65 10.24 11.58 -8.63
C PRO A 65 8.87 11.02 -8.26
N ILE A 66 7.84 11.88 -8.27
CA ILE A 66 6.45 11.46 -7.95
C ILE A 66 5.97 10.31 -8.84
N GLY A 67 6.39 10.27 -10.11
CA GLY A 67 6.11 9.17 -11.02
C GLY A 67 6.70 7.84 -10.56
N THR A 68 7.91 7.85 -10.00
CA THR A 68 8.59 6.68 -9.43
C THR A 68 7.87 6.17 -8.17
N VAL A 69 7.39 7.09 -7.33
CA VAL A 69 6.61 6.71 -6.15
C VAL A 69 5.29 6.07 -6.55
N LYS A 70 4.55 6.68 -7.49
CA LYS A 70 3.30 6.13 -8.03
C LYS A 70 3.50 4.74 -8.64
N SER A 71 4.54 4.55 -9.46
CA SER A 71 4.81 3.25 -10.09
C SER A 71 5.18 2.19 -9.07
N ARG A 72 6.04 2.50 -8.09
CA ARG A 72 6.42 1.57 -7.02
C ARG A 72 5.23 1.12 -6.18
N ILE A 73 4.36 2.05 -5.78
CA ILE A 73 3.13 1.73 -5.04
C ILE A 73 2.18 0.88 -5.88
N PHE A 74 2.04 1.20 -7.17
CA PHE A 74 1.21 0.43 -8.09
C PHE A 74 1.71 -1.02 -8.24
N PHE A 75 3.00 -1.23 -8.46
CA PHE A 75 3.58 -2.57 -8.58
C PHE A 75 3.50 -3.36 -7.28
N ALA A 76 3.76 -2.73 -6.14
CA ALA A 76 3.60 -3.34 -4.82
C ALA A 76 2.15 -3.83 -4.62
N ARG A 77 1.16 -3.01 -4.98
CA ARG A 77 -0.25 -3.37 -4.92
C ARG A 77 -0.60 -4.53 -5.84
N LYS A 78 -0.16 -4.50 -7.10
CA LYS A 78 -0.42 -5.57 -8.07
C LYS A 78 0.15 -6.90 -7.58
N ARG A 79 1.39 -6.88 -7.08
CA ARG A 79 2.04 -8.07 -6.52
C ARG A 79 1.32 -8.57 -5.26
N LEU A 80 0.87 -7.67 -4.39
CA LEU A 80 0.08 -8.04 -3.22
C LEU A 80 -1.25 -8.70 -3.63
N GLN A 81 -1.94 -8.15 -4.64
CA GLN A 81 -3.16 -8.75 -5.17
C GLN A 81 -2.92 -10.13 -5.80
N GLU A 82 -1.80 -10.34 -6.49
CA GLU A 82 -1.42 -11.64 -7.03
C GLU A 82 -1.10 -12.66 -5.93
N MET A 83 -0.51 -12.23 -4.81
CA MET A 83 -0.20 -13.10 -3.68
C MET A 83 -1.43 -13.46 -2.82
N LEU A 84 -2.44 -12.59 -2.80
CA LEU A 84 -3.68 -12.79 -2.04
C LEU A 84 -4.82 -13.39 -2.89
N LYS A 85 -4.60 -13.53 -4.21
CA LYS A 85 -5.47 -14.32 -5.08
C LYS A 85 -5.15 -15.81 -4.85
N ASP A 86 -5.82 -16.40 -3.88
CA ASP A 86 -6.15 -17.83 -3.92
C ASP A 86 -7.27 -18.07 -4.95
#